data_AF-R6CAG9-F1
#
_entry.id   AF-R6CAG9-F1
#
_cell.length_a   1.000
_cell.length_b   1.000
_cell.length_c   1.000
_cell.angle_alpha   90.00
_cell.angle_beta   90.00
_cell.angle_gamma   90.00
#
_symmetry.space_group_name_H-M   'P 1'
#
loop_
_entity.id
_entity.type
_entity.pdbx_description
1 polymer ?
#
loop_
_entity_poly.entity_id
_entity_poly.type
_entity_poly.pdbx_seq_one_letter_code
_entity_poly.pdbx_strand_id
1 'polypeptide(L)'
;MLALRRTLAALCYTAMLAADAASAYIIYDSVTGGITYYYGMLLFIPIFIFSYWMSTFFSQLTYGRQNGRRIMPSWLRTMLNVIGNIASLALIAFWGYIYVTQSLYDAPNENLLAPEAFKISQYL
;
A
#
# COMPACT_ATOMS: atom_id res chain seq x y z
N MET A 1 24.49 9.82 18.96
CA MET A 1 24.50 8.36 19.16
C MET A 1 24.31 7.66 17.82
N LEU A 2 25.40 7.20 17.18
CA LEU A 2 25.36 6.56 15.85
C LEU A 2 24.60 5.22 15.86
N ALA A 3 24.75 4.43 16.91
CA ALA A 3 24.08 3.15 17.06
C ALA A 3 22.55 3.32 17.09
N LEU A 4 22.03 4.19 17.95
CA LEU A 4 20.58 4.46 18.06
C LEU A 4 19.95 4.82 16.71
N ARG A 5 20.59 5.71 15.94
CA ARG A 5 20.08 6.12 14.61
C ARG A 5 20.05 4.97 13.62
N ARG A 6 21.02 4.05 13.67
CA ARG A 6 21.03 2.83 12.85
C ARG A 6 19.93 1.85 13.26
N THR A 7 19.71 1.67 14.56
CA THR A 7 18.65 0.78 15.06
C THR A 7 17.27 1.29 14.67
N LEU A 8 17.03 2.60 14.82
CA LEU A 8 15.77 3.23 14.38
C LEU A 8 15.57 3.10 12.88
N ALA A 9 16.62 3.30 12.07
CA ALA A 9 16.52 3.09 10.63
C ALA A 9 16.15 1.64 10.29
N ALA A 10 16.79 0.65 10.94
CA ALA A 10 16.44 -0.75 10.74
C ALA A 10 14.98 -1.04 11.10
N LEU A 11 14.50 -0.50 12.22
CA LEU A 11 13.10 -0.65 12.65
C LEU A 11 12.11 -0.04 11.65
N CYS A 12 12.39 1.17 11.15
CA CYS A 12 11.56 1.79 10.10
C CYS A 12 11.53 0.93 8.84
N TYR A 13 12.67 0.40 8.41
CA TYR A 13 12.73 -0.46 7.22
C TYR A 13 11.94 -1.77 7.42
N THR A 14 12.07 -2.42 8.58
CA THR A 14 11.31 -3.63 8.88
C THR A 14 9.81 -3.37 9.00
N ALA A 15 9.42 -2.22 9.57
CA ALA A 15 8.01 -1.83 9.69
C ALA A 15 7.38 -1.54 8.34
N MET A 16 8.13 -0.91 7.41
CA MET A 16 7.74 -0.73 6.01
C MET A 16 7.48 -2.08 5.34
N LEU A 17 8.44 -3.02 5.41
CA LEU A 17 8.27 -4.35 4.82
C LEU A 17 7.08 -5.13 5.42
N ALA A 18 6.85 -5.00 6.73
CA ALA A 18 5.71 -5.62 7.39
C ALA A 18 4.38 -5.02 6.89
N ALA A 19 4.32 -3.70 6.68
CA ALA A 19 3.15 -3.04 6.12
C ALA A 19 2.91 -3.41 4.65
N ASP A 20 3.96 -3.54 3.85
CA ASP A 20 3.88 -4.02 2.47
C ASP A 20 3.37 -5.47 2.43
N ALA A 21 3.85 -6.34 3.34
CA ALA A 21 3.37 -7.72 3.44
C ALA A 21 1.90 -7.80 3.89
N ALA A 22 1.49 -6.99 4.86
CA ALA A 22 0.09 -6.88 5.28
C ALA A 22 -0.81 -6.38 4.14
N SER A 23 -0.32 -5.43 3.35
CA SER A 23 -1.00 -4.95 2.15
C SER A 23 -1.19 -6.09 1.15
N ALA A 24 -0.13 -6.84 0.82
CA ALA A 24 -0.21 -7.99 -0.06
C ALA A 24 -1.24 -9.04 0.41
N TYR A 25 -1.29 -9.29 1.73
CA TYR A 25 -2.27 -10.19 2.33
C TYR A 25 -3.71 -9.69 2.15
N ILE A 26 -3.97 -8.40 2.38
CA ILE A 26 -5.29 -7.79 2.16
C ILE A 26 -5.71 -7.90 0.69
N ILE A 27 -4.76 -7.71 -0.23
CA ILE A 27 -5.04 -7.87 -1.66
C ILE A 27 -5.46 -9.31 -1.94
N TYR A 28 -4.70 -10.29 -1.46
CA TYR A 28 -5.01 -11.70 -1.63
C TYR A 28 -6.40 -12.04 -1.07
N ASP A 29 -6.68 -11.64 0.17
CA ASP A 29 -7.93 -11.94 0.86
C ASP A 29 -9.16 -11.32 0.16
N SER A 30 -8.99 -10.12 -0.42
CA SER A 30 -10.02 -9.47 -1.22
C SER A 30 -10.27 -10.20 -2.55
N VAL A 31 -9.22 -10.70 -3.20
CA VAL A 31 -9.31 -11.44 -4.48
C VAL A 31 -9.91 -12.83 -4.29
N THR A 32 -9.64 -13.49 -3.17
CA THR A 32 -10.22 -14.80 -2.85
C THR A 32 -11.63 -14.72 -2.27
N GLY A 33 -12.19 -13.51 -2.10
CA GLY A 33 -13.53 -13.29 -1.57
C GLY A 33 -13.66 -13.46 -0.05
N GLY A 34 -12.55 -13.42 0.69
CA GLY A 34 -12.56 -13.46 2.16
C GLY A 34 -13.05 -12.14 2.78
N ILE A 35 -12.78 -11.02 2.11
CA ILE A 35 -13.29 -9.69 2.47
C ILE A 35 -13.82 -8.95 1.23
N THR A 36 -14.74 -8.01 1.45
CA THR A 36 -15.23 -7.14 0.36
C THR A 36 -14.16 -6.15 -0.08
N TYR A 37 -14.14 -5.78 -1.37
CA TYR A 37 -13.17 -4.82 -1.90
C TYR A 37 -13.23 -3.44 -1.21
N TYR A 38 -14.43 -3.02 -0.81
CA TYR A 38 -14.62 -1.78 -0.03
C TYR A 38 -13.92 -1.86 1.33
N TYR A 39 -14.11 -2.97 2.06
CA TYR A 39 -13.46 -3.17 3.34
C TYR A 39 -11.95 -3.34 3.20
N GLY A 40 -11.51 -4.08 2.17
CA GLY A 40 -10.10 -4.19 1.80
C GLY A 40 -9.47 -2.83 1.52
N MET A 41 -10.19 -1.90 0.87
CA MET A 41 -9.70 -0.55 0.61
C MET A 41 -9.51 0.25 1.90
N LEU A 42 -10.49 0.18 2.81
CA LEU A 42 -10.42 0.86 4.11
C LEU A 42 -9.24 0.38 4.96
N LEU A 43 -8.81 -0.88 4.81
CA LEU A 43 -7.62 -1.41 5.46
C LEU A 43 -6.33 -1.08 4.69
N PHE A 44 -6.35 -1.18 3.36
CA PHE A 44 -5.19 -0.97 2.51
C PHE A 44 -4.65 0.47 2.59
N ILE A 45 -5.52 1.48 2.51
CA ILE A 45 -5.12 2.91 2.51
C ILE A 45 -4.28 3.28 3.75
N PRO A 46 -4.74 3.05 5.01
CA PRO A 46 -3.96 3.44 6.18
C PRO A 46 -2.65 2.65 6.30
N ILE A 47 -2.64 1.36 5.93
CA ILE A 47 -1.43 0.54 5.93
C ILE A 47 -0.43 1.06 4.90
N PHE A 48 -0.91 1.43 3.72
CA PHE A 48 -0.08 2.00 2.67
C PHE A 48 0.52 3.35 3.09
N ILE A 49 -0.28 4.24 3.68
CA ILE A 49 0.20 5.52 4.24
C ILE A 49 1.28 5.26 5.29
N PHE A 50 1.06 4.30 6.18
CA PHE A 50 2.04 3.92 7.19
C PHE A 50 3.35 3.42 6.56
N SER A 51 3.28 2.56 5.54
CA SER A 51 4.46 2.09 4.79
C SER A 51 5.26 3.25 4.19
N TYR A 52 4.57 4.20 3.55
CA TYR A 52 5.17 5.43 3.00
C TYR A 52 5.91 6.27 4.05
N TRP A 53 5.32 6.46 5.23
CA TRP A 53 5.96 7.18 6.32
C TRP A 53 7.19 6.47 6.86
N MET A 54 7.13 5.15 7.01
CA MET A 54 8.28 4.35 7.45
C MET A 54 9.43 4.39 6.43
N SER A 55 9.13 4.34 5.14
CA SER A 55 10.11 4.57 4.05
C SER A 55 10.76 5.96 4.16
N THR A 56 9.95 7.00 4.38
CA THR A 56 10.42 8.38 4.55
C THR A 56 11.34 8.51 5.76
N PHE A 57 10.95 7.98 6.92
CA PHE A 57 11.79 7.99 8.12
C PHE A 57 13.08 7.20 7.92
N PHE A 58 13.04 6.04 7.28
CA PHE A 58 14.24 5.28 6.94
C PHE A 58 15.21 6.11 6.09
N SER A 59 14.72 6.77 5.04
CA SER A 59 15.53 7.62 4.17
C SER A 59 16.18 8.78 4.94
N GLN A 60 15.41 9.47 5.79
CA GLN A 60 15.94 10.57 6.62
C GLN A 60 16.94 10.08 7.67
N LEU A 61 16.67 8.95 8.34
CA LEU A 61 17.54 8.39 9.37
C LEU A 61 18.85 7.86 8.78
N THR A 62 18.86 7.40 7.53
CA THR A 62 20.08 6.94 6.84
C THR A 62 20.80 8.05 6.08
N TYR A 63 20.22 9.25 5.96
CA TYR A 63 20.83 10.36 5.26
C TYR A 63 21.96 11.04 6.05
N GLY A 64 23.10 11.28 5.38
CA GLY A 64 24.21 12.07 5.88
C GLY A 64 25.28 11.30 6.65
N ARG A 65 26.09 12.06 7.39
CA ARG A 65 27.17 11.56 8.26
C ARG A 65 26.88 11.99 9.69
N GLN A 66 27.24 11.16 10.66
CA GLN A 66 27.19 11.52 12.07
C GLN A 66 28.59 11.29 12.64
N ASN A 67 29.18 12.35 13.20
CA ASN A 67 30.56 12.35 13.72
C ASN A 67 31.58 11.83 12.69
N GLY A 68 31.51 12.32 11.45
CA GLY A 68 32.42 11.93 10.35
C GLY A 68 32.18 10.53 9.76
N ARG A 69 31.48 9.64 10.47
CA ARG A 69 31.14 8.29 10.00
C ARG A 69 29.82 8.28 9.22
N ARG A 70 29.78 7.55 8.11
CA ARG A 70 28.52 7.29 7.38
C ARG A 70 27.63 6.39 8.23
N ILE A 71 26.36 6.76 8.34
CA ILE A 71 25.36 5.98 9.07
C ILE A 71 25.10 4.67 8.34
N MET A 72 24.96 4.73 7.01
CA MET A 72 24.85 3.60 6.12
C MET A 72 25.69 3.85 4.85
N PRO A 73 26.30 2.82 4.24
CA PRO A 73 26.92 2.96 2.93
C PRO A 73 25.89 3.41 1.89
N SER A 74 26.31 4.31 0.98
CA SER A 74 25.42 4.95 -0.01
C SER A 74 24.75 3.93 -0.93
N TRP A 75 25.51 2.91 -1.36
CA TRP A 75 24.99 1.78 -2.14
C TRP A 75 23.81 1.10 -1.43
N LEU A 76 23.97 0.76 -0.15
CA LEU A 76 22.98 -0.04 0.58
C LEU A 76 21.70 0.78 0.79
N ARG A 77 21.86 2.06 1.12
CA ARG A 77 20.72 2.98 1.22
C ARG A 77 19.94 3.04 -0.08
N THR A 78 20.65 3.21 -1.20
CA THR A 78 20.00 3.28 -2.52
C THR A 78 19.30 1.96 -2.84
N MET A 79 19.94 0.81 -2.64
CA MET A 79 19.32 -0.48 -2.90
C MET A 79 18.05 -0.69 -2.06
N LEU A 80 18.12 -0.45 -0.74
CA LEU A 80 16.98 -0.65 0.16
C LEU A 80 15.81 0.29 -0.17
N ASN A 81 16.09 1.56 -0.48
CA ASN A 81 15.07 2.51 -0.91
C ASN A 81 14.43 2.11 -2.25
N VAL A 82 15.24 1.68 -3.23
CA VAL A 82 14.74 1.27 -4.54
C VAL A 82 13.85 0.04 -4.41
N ILE A 83 14.29 -0.98 -3.67
CA ILE A 83 13.52 -2.21 -3.45
C ILE A 83 12.21 -1.89 -2.73
N GLY A 84 12.27 -1.13 -1.64
CA GLY A 84 11.08 -0.73 -0.89
C GLY A 84 10.08 0.04 -1.76
N ASN A 85 10.54 1.07 -2.46
CA ASN A 85 9.66 1.88 -3.30
C ASN A 85 9.06 1.09 -4.46
N ILE A 86 9.81 0.21 -5.11
CA ILE A 86 9.28 -0.64 -6.19
C ILE A 86 8.22 -1.59 -5.62
N ALA A 87 8.47 -2.22 -4.48
CA ALA A 87 7.51 -3.12 -3.83
C ALA A 87 6.21 -2.39 -3.48
N SER A 88 6.30 -1.24 -2.80
CA SER A 88 5.12 -0.44 -2.44
C SER A 88 4.37 0.08 -3.68
N LEU A 89 5.08 0.54 -4.71
CA LEU A 89 4.45 0.97 -5.97
C LEU A 89 3.76 -0.18 -6.71
N ALA A 90 4.37 -1.37 -6.75
CA ALA A 90 3.78 -2.54 -7.35
C ALA A 90 2.48 -2.94 -6.63
N LEU A 91 2.45 -2.87 -5.30
CA LEU A 91 1.25 -3.16 -4.51
C LEU A 91 0.12 -2.18 -4.78
N ILE A 92 0.40 -0.87 -4.86
CA ILE A 92 -0.61 0.12 -5.24
C ILE A 92 -1.12 -0.13 -6.66
N ALA A 93 -0.20 -0.33 -7.61
CA ALA A 93 -0.56 -0.52 -9.01
C ALA A 93 -1.45 -1.75 -9.18
N PHE A 94 -1.10 -2.85 -8.51
CA PHE A 94 -1.87 -4.08 -8.52
C PHE A 94 -3.24 -3.90 -7.85
N TRP A 95 -3.29 -3.23 -6.69
CA TRP A 95 -4.56 -2.90 -6.02
C TRP A 95 -5.46 -2.01 -6.87
N GLY A 96 -4.89 -0.96 -7.48
CA GLY A 96 -5.60 -0.06 -8.38
C GLY A 96 -6.16 -0.79 -9.62
N TYR A 97 -5.40 -1.71 -10.20
CA TYR A 97 -5.87 -2.56 -11.29
C TYR A 97 -7.08 -3.41 -10.88
N ILE A 98 -7.01 -4.06 -9.72
CA ILE A 98 -8.12 -4.87 -9.19
C ILE A 98 -9.36 -3.99 -8.93
N TYR A 99 -9.18 -2.83 -8.32
CA TYR A 99 -10.30 -1.93 -8.04
C TYR A 99 -10.97 -1.40 -9.32
N VAL A 100 -10.18 -0.99 -10.32
CA VAL A 100 -10.71 -0.50 -11.60
C VAL A 100 -11.46 -1.61 -12.32
N THR A 101 -10.89 -2.82 -12.40
CA THR A 101 -11.56 -3.95 -13.05
C THR A 101 -12.87 -4.31 -12.35
N GLN A 102 -12.90 -4.39 -11.01
CA GLN A 102 -14.13 -4.57 -10.24
C GLN A 102 -15.18 -3.48 -10.50
N SER A 103 -14.78 -2.19 -10.45
CA SER A 103 -15.71 -1.09 -10.74
C SER A 103 -16.31 -1.14 -12.15
N LEU A 104 -15.55 -1.64 -13.13
CA LEU A 104 -16.03 -1.86 -14.49
C LEU A 104 -16.93 -3.10 -14.61
N TYR A 105 -16.73 -4.12 -13.79
CA TYR A 105 -17.60 -5.30 -13.73
C TYR A 105 -18.94 -5.02 -13.03
N ASP A 106 -18.99 -4.10 -12.08
CA ASP A 106 -20.24 -3.69 -11.42
C ASP A 106 -21.07 -2.66 -12.23
N ALA A 107 -20.43 -1.85 -13.07
CA ALA A 107 -21.09 -0.87 -13.93
C ALA A 107 -22.21 -1.41 -14.87
N PRO A 108 -22.10 -2.60 -15.51
CA PRO A 108 -23.20 -3.16 -16.30
C PRO A 108 -24.38 -3.64 -15.44
N ASN A 109 -24.16 -3.99 -14.17
CA ASN A 109 -25.20 -4.56 -13.30
C ASN A 109 -26.17 -3.48 -12.80
N GLU A 110 -25.69 -2.28 -12.52
CA GLU A 110 -26.53 -1.12 -12.17
C GLU A 110 -27.41 -0.66 -13.35
N ASN A 111 -26.87 -0.70 -14.57
CA ASN A 111 -27.59 -0.33 -15.79
C ASN A 111 -28.65 -1.36 -16.22
N LEU A 112 -28.54 -2.62 -15.75
CA LEU A 112 -29.56 -3.66 -15.94
C LEU A 112 -30.67 -3.59 -14.88
N LEU A 113 -30.41 -3.04 -13.69
CA LEU A 113 -31.41 -2.82 -12.63
C LEU A 113 -32.18 -1.50 -12.78
N ALA A 114 -31.56 -0.48 -13.38
CA ALA A 114 -32.21 0.80 -13.71
C ALA A 114 -33.51 0.66 -14.54
N PRO A 115 -33.60 -0.18 -15.59
CA PRO A 115 -34.84 -0.32 -16.37
C PRO A 115 -35.96 -1.05 -15.61
N GLU A 116 -35.65 -1.90 -14.62
CA GLU A 116 -36.68 -2.58 -13.82
C GLU A 116 -37.25 -1.68 -12.72
N ALA A 117 -36.41 -0.85 -12.08
CA ALA A 117 -36.85 0.15 -11.12
C ALA A 117 -37.76 1.23 -11.75
N PHE A 118 -37.47 1.62 -13.01
CA PHE A 118 -38.32 2.55 -13.76
C PHE A 118 -39.69 1.93 -14.10
N LYS A 119 -39.74 0.63 -14.42
CA LYS A 119 -41.02 -0.07 -14.68
C LYS A 119 -41.90 -0.12 -13.44
N ILE A 120 -41.35 -0.42 -12.26
CA ILE A 120 -42.14 -0.52 -11.01
C ILE A 120 -42.76 0.83 -10.62
N SER A 121 -42.06 1.94 -10.89
CA SER A 121 -42.58 3.29 -10.63
C SER A 121 -43.69 3.77 -11.59
N GLN A 122 -43.89 3.10 -12.73
CA GLN A 122 -44.98 3.42 -13.67
C GLN A 122 -46.31 2.73 -13.33
N TYR A 123 -46.31 1.78 -12.40
CA TYR A 123 -47.49 1.02 -11.97
C TYR A 123 -47.94 1.34 -10.53
N LEU A 124 -47.36 2.38 -9.92
CA LEU A 124 -47.77 2.99 -8.65
C LEU A 124 -48.20 4.44 -8.90
#